data_AF-A0A932L7M9-F1
#
_entry.id   AF-A0A932L7M9-F1
#
_cell.length_a   1.000
_cell.length_b   1.000
_cell.length_c   1.000
_cell.angle_alpha   90.00
_cell.angle_beta   90.00
_cell.angle_gamma   90.00
#
_symmetry.space_group_name_H-M   'P 1'
#
loop_
_entity.id
_entity.type
_entity.pdbx_description
1 polymer ?
#
loop_
_entity_poly.entity_id
_entity_poly.type
_entity_poly.pdbx_seq_one_letter_code
_entity_poly.pdbx_strand_id
1 'polypeptide(L)'
;MRRSLFVSAFLLSLLGAATAGAKPKGCFTLPELKAEQEIRHGIYLREAANRCDARFLPGAKARWQKIEAANGVKFKAANAKRIKAWEREFPDDWKYKLTFADGRLVTYDRNIPLTSGFCDNIDDLLTTAEKGGYGALTKQIKPIRNEVVEDYKACQ
;
A
#
# COMPACT_ATOMS: atom_id res chain seq x y z
N MET A 1 49.44 -25.66 49.18
CA MET A 1 49.74 -24.60 48.19
C MET A 1 48.60 -24.54 47.18
N ARG A 2 47.82 -23.45 47.18
CA ARG A 2 46.73 -23.20 46.24
C ARG A 2 47.31 -22.72 44.90
N ARG A 3 46.97 -23.35 43.78
CA ARG A 3 47.25 -22.82 42.44
C ARG A 3 46.02 -22.94 41.55
N SER A 4 45.52 -21.75 41.23
CA SER A 4 44.98 -21.31 39.94
C SER A 4 43.69 -21.94 39.43
N LEU A 5 42.61 -21.28 39.82
CA LEU A 5 41.35 -21.21 39.08
C LEU A 5 41.45 -20.29 37.85
N PHE A 6 40.50 -20.48 36.94
CA PHE A 6 39.92 -19.48 36.03
C PHE A 6 40.79 -18.94 34.88
N VAL A 7 40.99 -19.73 33.83
CA VAL A 7 41.17 -19.19 32.48
C VAL A 7 40.51 -20.14 31.49
N SER A 8 39.23 -19.94 31.11
CA SER A 8 38.63 -20.53 29.88
C SER A 8 37.15 -20.14 29.60
N ALA A 9 36.61 -19.08 30.21
CA ALA A 9 35.18 -18.74 30.04
C ALA A 9 34.89 -17.44 29.25
N PHE A 10 35.88 -16.86 28.55
CA PHE A 10 35.71 -15.52 27.94
C PHE A 10 35.77 -15.49 26.39
N LEU A 11 35.87 -16.64 25.72
CA LEU A 11 36.02 -16.70 24.24
C LEU A 11 34.73 -17.02 23.47
N LEU A 12 33.62 -17.32 24.15
CA LEU A 12 32.32 -17.61 23.51
C LEU A 12 31.38 -16.41 23.42
N SER A 13 31.78 -15.25 23.95
CA SER A 13 30.93 -14.03 23.97
C SER A 13 31.05 -13.17 22.71
N LEU A 14 31.90 -13.53 21.75
CA LEU A 14 32.23 -12.71 20.56
C LEU A 14 31.57 -13.15 19.25
N LEU A 15 30.79 -14.24 19.26
CA LEU A 15 30.04 -14.71 18.06
C LEU A 15 28.59 -14.21 18.01
N GLY A 16 28.19 -13.31 18.91
CA GLY A 16 26.83 -12.78 19.01
C GLY A 16 26.62 -11.41 18.38
N ALA A 17 27.46 -10.97 17.45
CA ALA A 17 27.08 -9.86 16.58
C ALA A 17 26.17 -10.43 15.49
N ALA A 18 24.89 -10.63 15.83
CA ALA A 18 23.85 -10.78 14.83
C ALA A 18 23.99 -9.58 13.88
N THR A 19 24.53 -9.83 12.71
CA THR A 19 24.50 -8.90 11.60
C THR A 19 23.02 -8.74 11.27
N ALA A 20 22.37 -7.76 11.91
CA ALA A 20 21.10 -7.23 11.46
C ALA A 20 21.36 -6.76 10.03
N GLY A 21 21.10 -7.65 9.06
CA GLY A 21 21.28 -7.36 7.65
C GLY A 21 20.58 -6.05 7.37
N ALA A 22 21.34 -5.06 6.91
CA ALA A 22 20.76 -3.78 6.54
C ALA A 22 19.63 -4.08 5.55
N LYS A 23 18.41 -3.62 5.86
CA LYS A 23 17.24 -3.86 5.02
C LYS A 23 17.57 -3.46 3.58
N PRO A 24 17.15 -4.23 2.56
CA PRO A 24 17.38 -3.86 1.17
C PRO A 24 16.85 -2.45 0.91
N LYS A 25 17.63 -1.54 0.31
CA LYS A 25 17.11 -0.22 -0.08
C LYS A 25 15.94 -0.39 -1.06
N GLY A 26 14.94 0.48 -0.96
CA GLY A 26 13.77 0.41 -1.84
C GLY A 26 12.80 -0.69 -1.40
N CYS A 27 12.73 -0.99 -0.10
CA CYS A 27 11.82 -1.98 0.45
C CYS A 27 10.82 -1.39 1.44
N PHE A 28 9.60 -1.89 1.43
CA PHE A 28 8.55 -1.51 2.37
C PHE A 28 8.30 -2.66 3.36
N THR A 29 8.09 -2.31 4.62
CA THR A 29 7.62 -3.25 5.65
C THR A 29 6.17 -3.66 5.38
N LEU A 30 5.69 -4.79 5.93
CA LEU A 30 4.31 -5.24 5.74
C LEU A 30 3.25 -4.16 6.06
N PRO A 31 3.36 -3.36 7.15
CA PRO A 31 2.42 -2.28 7.41
C PRO A 31 2.47 -1.15 6.38
N GLU A 32 3.62 -0.90 5.76
CA GLU A 32 3.80 0.12 4.72
C GLU A 32 3.27 -0.36 3.38
N LEU A 33 3.53 -1.62 3.03
CA LEU A 33 2.93 -2.28 1.88
C LEU A 33 1.40 -2.21 1.93
N LYS A 34 0.83 -2.53 3.10
CA LYS A 34 -0.61 -2.45 3.32
C LYS A 34 -1.12 -1.02 3.15
N ALA A 35 -0.42 -0.04 3.69
CA ALA A 35 -0.82 1.37 3.55
C ALA A 35 -0.72 1.85 2.10
N GLU A 36 0.29 1.45 1.34
CA GLU A 36 0.32 1.73 -0.10
C GLU A 36 -0.91 1.12 -0.78
N GLN A 37 -1.13 -0.17 -0.59
CA GLN A 37 -2.23 -0.90 -1.23
C GLN A 37 -3.58 -0.25 -0.97
N GLU A 38 -3.83 0.19 0.26
CA GLU A 38 -5.04 0.92 0.64
C GLU A 38 -5.19 2.25 -0.12
N ILE A 39 -4.11 3.02 -0.26
CA ILE A 39 -4.15 4.30 -1.00
C ILE A 39 -4.32 4.08 -2.50
N ARG A 40 -3.57 3.15 -3.10
CA ARG A 40 -3.68 2.84 -4.53
C ARG A 40 -5.07 2.34 -4.91
N HIS A 41 -5.65 1.47 -4.08
CA HIS A 41 -7.02 1.02 -4.26
C HIS A 41 -8.03 2.16 -4.20
N GLY A 42 -7.83 3.11 -3.27
CA GLY A 42 -8.64 4.32 -3.22
C GLY A 42 -8.51 5.19 -4.47
N ILE A 43 -7.30 5.34 -5.02
CA ILE A 43 -7.05 6.07 -6.27
C ILE A 43 -7.76 5.37 -7.44
N TYR A 44 -7.67 4.04 -7.53
CA TYR A 44 -8.35 3.24 -8.55
C TYR A 44 -9.87 3.41 -8.47
N LEU A 45 -10.48 3.20 -7.30
CA LEU A 45 -11.94 3.32 -7.13
C LEU A 45 -12.44 4.74 -7.47
N ARG A 46 -11.67 5.77 -7.12
CA ARG A 46 -11.99 7.15 -7.51
C ARG A 46 -12.03 7.33 -9.01
N GLU A 47 -11.02 6.86 -9.73
CA GLU A 47 -10.93 7.01 -11.19
C GLU A 47 -12.02 6.18 -11.89
N ALA A 48 -12.18 4.92 -11.49
CA ALA A 48 -13.17 4.02 -12.06
C ALA A 48 -14.61 4.53 -11.82
N ALA A 49 -14.91 5.01 -10.61
CA ALA A 49 -16.20 5.62 -10.28
C ALA A 49 -16.48 6.86 -11.14
N ASN A 50 -15.48 7.74 -11.30
CA ASN A 50 -15.62 8.92 -12.16
C ASN A 50 -15.95 8.55 -13.61
N ARG A 51 -15.33 7.49 -14.14
CA ARG A 51 -15.56 7.05 -15.53
C ARG A 51 -16.91 6.38 -15.73
N CYS A 52 -17.38 5.61 -14.75
CA CYS A 52 -18.68 4.97 -14.81
C CYS A 52 -19.86 5.92 -14.61
N ASP A 53 -19.64 7.04 -13.89
CA ASP A 53 -20.68 7.99 -13.47
C ASP A 53 -21.55 8.53 -14.61
N ALA A 54 -20.95 8.83 -15.76
CA ALA A 54 -21.67 9.53 -16.83
C ALA A 54 -22.66 8.65 -17.61
N ARG A 55 -22.49 7.31 -17.62
CA ARG A 55 -23.24 6.43 -18.53
C ARG A 55 -23.74 5.15 -17.90
N PHE A 56 -22.87 4.39 -17.25
CA PHE A 56 -23.18 3.02 -16.85
C PHE A 56 -23.52 2.88 -15.36
N LEU A 57 -23.04 3.80 -14.51
CA LEU A 57 -23.35 3.81 -13.07
C LEU A 57 -23.55 5.24 -12.55
N PRO A 58 -24.67 5.91 -12.90
CA PRO A 58 -24.95 7.27 -12.42
C PRO A 58 -24.89 7.38 -10.89
N GLY A 59 -24.12 8.35 -10.39
CA GLY A 59 -23.92 8.59 -8.97
C GLY A 59 -22.73 7.83 -8.36
N ALA A 60 -22.01 7.01 -9.13
CA ALA A 60 -20.80 6.34 -8.68
C ALA A 60 -19.78 7.30 -8.08
N LYS A 61 -19.58 8.47 -8.70
CA LYS A 61 -18.65 9.49 -8.21
C LYS A 61 -19.04 9.99 -6.82
N ALA A 62 -20.32 10.32 -6.64
CA ALA A 62 -20.84 10.81 -5.36
C ALA A 62 -20.75 9.74 -4.26
N ARG A 63 -21.00 8.48 -4.62
CA ARG A 63 -20.84 7.33 -3.71
C ARG A 63 -19.39 7.18 -3.25
N TRP A 64 -18.43 7.22 -4.17
CA TRP A 64 -17.01 7.20 -3.80
C TRP A 64 -16.64 8.36 -2.86
N GLN A 65 -17.05 9.59 -3.18
CA GLN A 65 -16.77 10.75 -2.32
C GLN A 65 -17.33 10.59 -0.91
N LYS A 66 -18.53 10.01 -0.77
CA LYS A 66 -19.14 9.71 0.53
C LYS A 66 -18.34 8.66 1.30
N ILE A 67 -17.89 7.59 0.64
CA ILE A 67 -17.04 6.55 1.23
C ILE A 67 -15.71 7.14 1.70
N GLU A 68 -15.07 7.95 0.86
CA GLU A 68 -13.79 8.61 1.16
C GLU A 68 -13.94 9.55 2.37
N ALA A 69 -14.97 10.39 2.38
CA ALA A 69 -15.25 11.29 3.48
C ALA A 69 -15.50 10.54 4.81
N ALA A 70 -16.32 9.49 4.79
CA ALA A 70 -16.62 8.67 5.96
C ALA A 70 -15.38 7.96 6.54
N ASN A 71 -14.36 7.73 5.73
CA ASN A 71 -13.13 7.04 6.13
C ASN A 71 -11.88 7.95 6.09
N GLY A 72 -12.06 9.27 6.00
CA GLY A 72 -10.97 10.22 5.74
C GLY A 72 -9.82 10.15 6.76
N VAL A 73 -10.10 9.91 8.04
CA VAL A 73 -9.07 9.75 9.07
C VAL A 73 -8.16 8.53 8.79
N LYS A 74 -8.75 7.42 8.33
CA LYS A 74 -8.02 6.19 8.03
C LYS A 74 -7.19 6.33 6.77
N PHE A 75 -7.76 6.92 5.72
CA PHE A 75 -7.02 7.27 4.51
C PHE A 75 -5.86 8.23 4.79
N LYS A 76 -6.07 9.26 5.62
CA LYS A 76 -5.01 10.18 6.04
C LYS A 76 -3.88 9.45 6.77
N ALA A 77 -4.21 8.53 7.67
CA ALA A 77 -3.22 7.74 8.41
C ALA A 77 -2.43 6.79 7.48
N ALA A 78 -3.11 6.11 6.55
CA ALA A 78 -2.46 5.27 5.54
C ALA A 78 -1.55 6.10 4.63
N ASN A 79 -2.01 7.25 4.14
CA ASN A 79 -1.22 8.13 3.29
C ASN A 79 0.01 8.69 4.02
N ALA A 80 -0.11 9.05 5.29
CA ALA A 80 1.04 9.49 6.08
C ALA A 80 2.10 8.38 6.23
N LYS A 81 1.67 7.12 6.41
CA LYS A 81 2.58 5.97 6.46
C LYS A 81 3.25 5.71 5.11
N ARG A 82 2.46 5.76 4.04
CA ARG A 82 2.92 5.69 2.64
C ARG A 82 4.03 6.70 2.38
N ILE A 83 3.76 7.99 2.63
CA ILE A 83 4.72 9.08 2.35
C ILE A 83 6.02 8.85 3.11
N LYS A 84 5.96 8.51 4.40
CA LYS A 84 7.17 8.22 5.20
C LYS A 84 8.00 7.05 4.65
N ALA A 85 7.34 6.01 4.13
CA ALA A 85 8.05 4.89 3.52
C ALA A 85 8.76 5.31 2.22
N TRP A 86 8.06 6.01 1.34
CA TRP A 86 8.64 6.54 0.10
C TRP A 86 9.81 7.49 0.36
N GLU A 87 9.65 8.44 1.28
CA GLU A 87 10.71 9.40 1.65
C GLU A 87 11.95 8.71 2.22
N ARG A 88 11.76 7.67 3.05
CA ARG A 88 12.87 6.91 3.64
C ARG A 88 13.63 6.09 2.60
N GLU A 89 12.89 5.41 1.72
CA GLU A 89 13.49 4.44 0.80
C GLU A 89 14.02 5.07 -0.48
N PHE A 90 13.54 6.25 -0.85
CA PHE A 90 13.87 6.96 -2.09
C PHE A 90 14.14 8.46 -1.85
N PRO A 91 15.06 8.84 -0.95
CA PRO A 91 15.19 10.21 -0.44
C PRO A 91 15.39 11.27 -1.54
N ASP A 92 16.08 10.92 -2.63
CA ASP A 92 16.43 11.87 -3.69
C ASP A 92 15.28 12.16 -4.66
N ASP A 93 14.36 11.21 -4.86
CA ASP A 93 13.34 11.27 -5.93
C ASP A 93 11.97 10.74 -5.51
N TRP A 94 11.70 10.54 -4.21
CA TRP A 94 10.47 9.90 -3.74
C TRP A 94 9.19 10.52 -4.29
N LYS A 95 9.13 11.85 -4.42
CA LYS A 95 7.95 12.54 -4.99
C LYS A 95 7.71 12.15 -6.44
N TYR A 96 8.78 12.08 -7.23
CA TYR A 96 8.71 11.68 -8.64
C TYR A 96 8.27 10.23 -8.76
N LYS A 97 8.89 9.31 -8.01
CA LYS A 97 8.52 7.89 -8.03
C LYS A 97 7.10 7.65 -7.56
N LEU A 98 6.67 8.31 -6.48
CA LEU A 98 5.32 8.26 -5.96
C LEU A 98 4.29 8.74 -7.00
N THR A 99 4.57 9.89 -7.63
CA THR A 99 3.72 10.45 -8.69
C THR A 99 3.66 9.53 -9.89
N PHE A 100 4.79 8.94 -10.30
CA PHE A 100 4.84 8.00 -11.40
C PHE A 100 4.02 6.74 -11.10
N ALA A 101 4.19 6.17 -9.91
CA ALA A 101 3.39 5.04 -9.43
C ALA A 101 1.89 5.33 -9.46
N ASP A 102 1.45 6.48 -8.93
CA ASP A 102 0.04 6.88 -8.94
C ASP A 102 -0.47 7.13 -10.37
N GLY A 103 0.35 7.74 -11.22
CA GLY A 103 0.03 8.02 -12.62
C GLY A 103 -0.18 6.74 -13.45
N ARG A 104 0.56 5.66 -13.15
CA ARG A 104 0.36 4.36 -13.83
C ARG A 104 -0.99 3.74 -13.49
N LEU A 105 -1.50 3.90 -12.26
CA LEU A 105 -2.83 3.41 -11.89
C LEU A 105 -3.94 4.12 -12.66
N VAL A 106 -3.83 5.45 -12.75
CA VAL A 106 -4.78 6.28 -13.50
C VAL A 106 -4.73 5.94 -14.99
N THR A 107 -3.52 5.76 -15.53
CA THR A 107 -3.33 5.40 -16.94
C THR A 107 -3.85 3.99 -17.24
N TYR A 108 -3.54 3.02 -16.38
CA TYR A 108 -4.04 1.66 -16.47
C TYR A 108 -5.57 1.65 -16.47
N ASP A 109 -6.20 2.30 -15.49
CA ASP A 109 -7.66 2.36 -15.43
C ASP A 109 -8.25 2.96 -16.71
N ARG A 110 -7.76 4.13 -17.15
CA ARG A 110 -8.22 4.80 -18.38
C ARG A 110 -8.12 3.95 -19.64
N ASN A 111 -7.16 3.04 -19.70
CA ASN A 111 -6.96 2.13 -20.84
C ASN A 111 -7.86 0.89 -20.80
N ILE A 112 -8.51 0.58 -19.67
CA ILE A 112 -9.52 -0.48 -19.61
C ILE A 112 -10.76 -0.04 -20.40
N PRO A 113 -11.28 -0.82 -21.35
CA PRO A 113 -12.50 -0.48 -22.07
C PRO A 113 -13.69 -0.25 -21.12
N LEU A 114 -14.36 0.90 -21.27
CA LEU A 114 -15.54 1.23 -20.47
C LEU A 114 -16.74 0.42 -20.97
N THR A 115 -17.15 -0.57 -20.19
CA THR A 115 -18.26 -1.50 -20.49
C THR A 115 -19.24 -1.55 -19.31
N SER A 116 -20.45 -2.07 -19.53
CA SER A 116 -21.40 -2.31 -18.44
C SER A 116 -20.78 -3.24 -17.39
N GLY A 117 -20.20 -4.36 -17.80
CA GLY A 117 -19.59 -5.33 -16.88
C GLY A 117 -18.43 -4.76 -16.05
N PHE A 118 -17.62 -3.85 -16.61
CA PHE A 118 -16.63 -3.11 -15.82
C PHE A 118 -17.31 -2.29 -14.72
N CYS A 119 -18.35 -1.52 -15.07
CA CYS A 119 -19.05 -0.68 -14.12
C CYS A 119 -19.91 -1.46 -13.10
N ASP A 120 -20.42 -2.63 -13.47
CA ASP A 120 -21.09 -3.55 -12.53
C ASP A 120 -20.11 -4.04 -11.46
N ASN A 121 -18.87 -4.39 -11.86
CA ASN A 121 -17.82 -4.72 -10.91
C ASN A 121 -17.44 -3.52 -10.00
N ILE A 122 -17.42 -2.29 -10.54
CA ILE A 122 -17.21 -1.09 -9.72
C ILE A 122 -18.38 -0.89 -8.74
N ASP A 123 -19.61 -1.13 -9.16
CA ASP A 123 -20.78 -1.07 -8.28
C ASP A 123 -20.67 -2.03 -7.10
N ASP A 124 -20.25 -3.28 -7.36
CA ASP A 124 -20.03 -4.29 -6.32
C ASP A 124 -18.95 -3.85 -5.32
N LEU A 125 -17.85 -3.28 -5.81
CA LEU A 125 -16.77 -2.78 -4.97
C LEU A 125 -17.22 -1.60 -4.10
N LEU A 126 -17.94 -0.64 -4.68
CA LEU A 126 -18.50 0.51 -3.96
C LEU A 126 -19.54 0.06 -2.92
N THR A 127 -20.46 -0.83 -3.29
CA THR A 127 -21.49 -1.39 -2.40
C THR A 127 -20.86 -2.13 -1.22
N THR A 128 -19.81 -2.91 -1.49
CA THR A 128 -19.06 -3.62 -0.45
C THR A 128 -18.36 -2.64 0.52
N ALA A 129 -17.78 -1.56 0.00
CA ALA A 129 -17.14 -0.53 0.80
C ALA A 129 -18.15 0.30 1.61
N GLU A 130 -19.34 0.59 1.07
CA GLU A 130 -20.42 1.28 1.79
C GLU A 130 -20.92 0.45 2.98
N LYS A 131 -21.10 -0.86 2.80
CA LYS A 131 -21.59 -1.76 3.85
C LYS A 131 -20.54 -2.06 4.92
N GLY A 132 -19.29 -2.30 4.52
CA GLY A 132 -18.23 -2.76 5.43
C GLY A 132 -17.20 -1.70 5.83
N GLY A 133 -17.33 -0.47 5.33
CA GLY A 133 -16.42 0.64 5.58
C GLY A 133 -14.97 0.33 5.18
N TYR A 134 -14.02 1.00 5.83
CA TYR A 134 -12.59 0.82 5.57
C TYR A 134 -12.10 -0.63 5.67
N GLY A 135 -12.68 -1.44 6.56
CA GLY A 135 -12.29 -2.84 6.71
C GLY A 135 -12.61 -3.67 5.45
N ALA A 136 -13.68 -3.35 4.74
CA ALA A 136 -14.01 -3.97 3.46
C ALA A 136 -13.10 -3.47 2.33
N LEU A 137 -12.80 -2.16 2.29
CA LEU A 137 -11.80 -1.60 1.36
C LEU A 137 -10.44 -2.31 1.50
N THR A 138 -9.95 -2.49 2.73
CA THR A 138 -8.71 -3.23 3.00
C THR A 138 -8.78 -4.70 2.55
N LYS A 139 -9.95 -5.34 2.49
CA LYS A 139 -10.07 -6.72 2.00
C LYS A 139 -10.02 -6.81 0.48
N GLN A 140 -10.44 -5.75 -0.22
CA GLN A 140 -10.43 -5.65 -1.69
C GLN A 140 -9.02 -5.54 -2.28
N ILE A 141 -8.01 -5.21 -1.47
CA ILE A 141 -6.62 -5.01 -1.96
C ILE A 141 -5.85 -6.31 -2.22
N LYS A 142 -6.37 -7.48 -1.82
CA LYS A 142 -5.73 -8.80 -2.04
C LYS A 142 -5.36 -9.08 -3.50
N PRO A 143 -6.20 -8.78 -4.51
CA PRO A 143 -5.86 -8.91 -5.93
C PRO A 143 -4.84 -7.88 -6.46
N ILE A 144 -4.60 -6.74 -5.81
CA ILE A 144 -3.64 -5.68 -6.23
C ILE A 144 -2.21 -6.05 -5.80
N ARG A 145 -1.85 -7.32 -5.96
CA ARG A 145 -0.49 -7.80 -5.69
C ARG A 145 0.47 -7.53 -6.85
N ASN A 146 -0.02 -7.28 -8.06
CA ASN A 146 0.86 -7.23 -9.23
C ASN A 146 1.50 -5.86 -9.45
N GLU A 147 0.82 -4.75 -9.17
CA GLU A 147 1.36 -3.40 -9.47
C GLU A 147 2.20 -2.79 -8.33
N VAL A 148 2.10 -3.39 -7.14
CA VAL A 148 2.76 -2.96 -5.90
C VAL A 148 4.17 -3.55 -5.76
N VAL A 149 4.42 -4.72 -6.36
CA VAL A 149 5.69 -5.46 -6.19
C VAL A 149 6.76 -5.00 -7.17
N GLU A 150 6.39 -4.36 -8.28
CA GLU A 150 7.35 -3.90 -9.29
C GLU A 150 8.05 -2.60 -8.91
N ASP A 151 7.41 -1.73 -8.11
CA ASP A 151 7.99 -0.42 -7.72
C ASP A 151 8.97 -0.49 -6.54
N TYR A 152 8.75 -1.45 -5.64
CA TYR A 152 9.52 -1.64 -4.42
C TYR A 152 9.34 -3.07 -3.90
N LYS A 153 10.28 -3.55 -3.07
CA LYS A 153 10.23 -4.92 -2.53
C LYS A 153 9.62 -4.96 -1.12
N ALA A 154 9.23 -6.14 -0.65
CA ALA A 154 9.02 -6.32 0.79
C ALA A 154 10.38 -6.33 1.49
N CYS A 155 10.51 -5.66 2.64
CA CYS A 155 11.70 -5.80 3.48
C CYS A 155 11.72 -7.22 4.05
N GLN A 156 12.57 -8.08 3.48
CA GLN A 156 12.88 -9.42 3.98
C GLN A 156 14.12 -9.37 4.85
#